data_AF-A0A4Y3KHI7-F1
#
_entry.id   AF-A0A4Y3KHI7-F1
#
_cell.length_a   1.000
_cell.length_b   1.000
_cell.length_c   1.000
_cell.angle_alpha   90.00
_cell.angle_beta   90.00
_cell.angle_gamma   90.00
#
_symmetry.space_group_name_H-M   'P 1'
#
loop_
_entity.id
_entity.type
_entity.pdbx_description
1 polymer ?
#
loop_
_entity_poly.entity_id
_entity_poly.type
_entity_poly.pdbx_seq_one_letter_code
_entity_poly.pdbx_strand_id
1 'polypeptide(L)'
;MRMDEVMRAVPALARSVESADRVPGLAGVLAIVGVIAIGAFMIARNSRPHPTREDLPSVVLDLEERGYLEIEAFFERGAPDWLLHRRRLPDRNLSEHETGWYFAIFGTRLAASVAWSQVRPPHSPHPTG
;
A
#
# COMPACT_ATOMS: atom_id res chain seq x y z
N MET A 1 26.10 -67.11 -15.55
CA MET A 1 25.68 -65.70 -15.70
C MET A 1 26.33 -65.19 -16.99
N ARG A 2 25.55 -65.01 -18.07
CA ARG A 2 26.07 -64.78 -19.42
C ARG A 2 26.15 -63.28 -19.70
N MET A 3 27.26 -62.83 -20.32
CA MET A 3 27.57 -61.44 -20.65
C MET A 3 26.50 -60.74 -21.52
N ASP A 4 25.67 -61.53 -22.22
CA ASP A 4 24.59 -61.07 -23.10
C ASP A 4 23.41 -60.41 -22.36
N GLU A 5 23.20 -60.74 -21.09
CA GLU A 5 22.13 -60.15 -20.26
C GLU A 5 22.51 -58.73 -19.79
N VAL A 6 23.80 -58.50 -19.53
CA VAL A 6 24.32 -57.20 -19.09
C VAL A 6 24.32 -56.18 -20.23
N MET A 7 24.63 -56.60 -21.46
CA MET A 7 24.66 -55.69 -22.62
C MET A 7 23.25 -55.25 -23.11
N ARG A 8 22.19 -55.98 -22.76
CA ARG A 8 20.79 -55.58 -23.04
C ARG A 8 20.14 -54.76 -21.93
N ALA A 9 20.61 -54.85 -20.70
CA ALA A 9 20.07 -54.08 -19.58
C ALA A 9 20.47 -52.59 -19.63
N VAL A 10 21.66 -52.28 -20.15
CA VAL A 10 22.21 -50.90 -20.19
C VAL A 10 21.39 -49.95 -21.09
N PRO A 11 20.98 -50.31 -22.32
CA PRO A 11 20.15 -49.43 -23.15
C PRO A 11 18.71 -49.27 -22.64
N ALA A 12 18.20 -50.25 -21.88
CA ALA A 12 16.86 -50.19 -21.30
C ALA A 12 16.79 -49.24 -20.09
N LEU A 13 17.84 -49.19 -19.27
CA LEU A 13 17.95 -48.19 -18.21
C LEU A 13 18.14 -46.77 -18.77
N ALA A 14 18.93 -46.60 -19.83
CA ALA A 14 19.16 -45.27 -20.43
C ALA A 14 17.87 -44.61 -20.96
N ARG A 15 16.96 -45.40 -21.57
CA ARG A 15 15.64 -44.89 -22.00
C ARG A 15 14.69 -44.55 -20.85
N SER A 16 14.84 -45.18 -19.68
CA SER A 16 14.01 -44.90 -18.52
C SER A 16 14.38 -43.58 -17.83
N VAL A 17 15.65 -43.17 -17.91
CA VAL A 17 16.15 -41.91 -17.34
C VAL A 17 15.77 -40.73 -18.24
N GLU A 18 15.83 -40.90 -19.57
CA GLU A 18 15.53 -39.83 -20.53
C GLU A 18 14.05 -39.39 -20.53
N SER A 19 13.14 -40.23 -20.02
CA SER A 19 11.71 -39.90 -19.89
C SER A 19 11.33 -39.20 -18.57
N ALA A 20 12.21 -39.23 -17.56
CA ALA A 20 11.93 -38.66 -16.23
C ALA A 20 12.42 -37.21 -16.07
N ASP A 21 13.37 -36.76 -16.89
CA ASP A 21 14.04 -35.46 -16.72
C ASP A 21 13.29 -34.24 -17.29
N ARG A 22 12.13 -34.42 -17.95
CA ARG A 22 11.29 -33.29 -18.41
C ARG A 22 10.30 -32.76 -17.37
N VAL A 23 10.01 -33.53 -16.33
CA VAL A 23 9.08 -33.14 -15.26
C VAL A 23 9.68 -32.15 -14.24
N PRO A 24 10.97 -32.26 -13.80
CA PRO A 24 11.52 -31.31 -12.83
C PRO A 24 11.64 -29.89 -13.39
N GLY A 25 11.94 -29.74 -14.69
CA GLY A 25 12.01 -28.43 -15.34
C GLY A 25 10.66 -27.73 -15.38
N LEU A 26 9.57 -28.45 -15.68
CA LEU A 26 8.22 -27.89 -15.74
C LEU A 26 7.70 -27.50 -14.35
N ALA A 27 7.97 -28.34 -13.34
CA ALA A 27 7.63 -28.06 -11.96
C ALA A 27 8.38 -26.83 -11.40
N GLY A 28 9.68 -26.69 -11.74
CA GLY A 28 10.47 -25.52 -11.40
C GLY A 28 9.93 -24.22 -12.02
N VAL A 29 9.55 -24.26 -13.29
CA VAL A 29 8.94 -23.11 -13.98
C VAL A 29 7.60 -22.71 -13.36
N LEU A 30 6.73 -23.69 -13.05
CA LEU A 30 5.44 -23.42 -12.40
C LEU A 30 5.61 -22.81 -11.00
N ALA A 31 6.61 -23.26 -10.23
CA ALA A 31 6.90 -22.69 -8.92
C ALA A 31 7.33 -21.21 -9.01
N ILE A 32 8.20 -20.88 -9.98
CA ILE A 32 8.65 -19.50 -10.22
C ILE A 32 7.46 -18.62 -10.65
N VAL A 33 6.63 -19.09 -11.58
CA VAL A 33 5.41 -18.38 -12.01
C VAL A 33 4.46 -18.17 -10.84
N GLY A 34 4.32 -19.16 -9.95
CA GLY A 34 3.52 -19.04 -8.73
C GLY A 34 4.02 -17.95 -7.79
N VAL A 35 5.32 -17.91 -7.52
CA VAL A 35 5.94 -16.86 -6.67
C VAL A 35 5.77 -15.47 -7.31
N ILE A 36 5.98 -15.35 -8.62
CA ILE A 36 5.78 -14.09 -9.34
C ILE A 36 4.30 -13.68 -9.29
N ALA A 37 3.37 -14.60 -9.48
CA ALA A 37 1.94 -14.31 -9.42
C ALA A 37 1.49 -13.88 -8.01
N ILE A 38 2.01 -14.51 -6.96
CA ILE A 38 1.76 -14.12 -5.57
C ILE A 38 2.37 -12.73 -5.30
N GLY A 39 3.62 -12.50 -5.73
CA GLY A 39 4.28 -11.20 -5.62
C GLY A 39 3.50 -10.10 -6.35
N ALA A 40 3.11 -10.36 -7.60
CA ALA A 40 2.31 -9.45 -8.42
C ALA A 40 0.92 -9.20 -7.80
N PHE A 41 0.29 -10.21 -7.21
CA PHE A 41 -0.98 -10.06 -6.51
C PHE A 41 -0.84 -9.23 -5.22
N MET A 42 0.22 -9.45 -4.44
CA MET A 42 0.51 -8.64 -3.26
C MET A 42 0.80 -7.18 -3.65
N ILE A 43 1.60 -6.97 -4.71
CA ILE A 43 1.85 -5.64 -5.26
C ILE A 43 0.54 -5.02 -5.75
N ALA A 44 -0.24 -5.68 -6.61
CA ALA A 44 -1.48 -5.14 -7.15
C ALA A 44 -2.52 -4.81 -6.07
N ARG A 45 -2.61 -5.64 -5.02
CA ARG A 45 -3.50 -5.38 -3.88
C ARG A 45 -3.04 -4.17 -3.06
N ASN A 46 -1.73 -3.99 -2.90
CA ASN A 46 -1.13 -2.88 -2.16
C ASN A 46 -0.94 -1.61 -3.00
N SER A 47 -1.04 -1.73 -4.33
CA SER A 47 -0.87 -0.64 -5.30
C SER A 47 -2.17 0.08 -5.62
N ARG A 48 -3.22 -0.09 -4.80
CA ARG A 48 -4.39 0.78 -4.93
C ARG A 48 -3.89 2.21 -4.78
N PRO A 49 -4.03 3.05 -5.82
CA PRO A 49 -3.52 4.40 -5.76
C PRO A 49 -4.20 5.09 -4.59
N HIS A 50 -3.40 5.70 -3.72
CA HIS A 50 -3.95 6.61 -2.73
C HIS A 50 -4.61 7.77 -3.47
N PRO A 51 -5.70 8.36 -2.93
CA PRO A 51 -6.22 9.61 -3.45
C PRO A 51 -5.06 10.59 -3.60
N THR A 52 -5.05 11.38 -4.67
CA THR A 52 -3.95 12.32 -4.91
C THR A 52 -3.89 13.33 -3.76
N ARG A 53 -2.68 13.70 -3.33
CA ARG A 53 -2.51 14.70 -2.24
C ARG A 53 -3.15 16.05 -2.60
N GLU A 54 -3.31 16.31 -3.90
CA GLU A 54 -4.03 17.43 -4.49
C GLU A 54 -5.54 17.45 -4.16
N ASP A 55 -6.11 16.32 -3.72
CA ASP A 55 -7.52 16.23 -3.29
C ASP A 55 -7.74 16.85 -1.89
N LEU A 56 -6.67 17.14 -1.15
CA LEU A 56 -6.75 17.80 0.14
C LEU A 56 -6.87 19.33 -0.04
N PRO A 57 -7.72 20.01 0.75
CA PRO A 57 -7.83 21.46 0.72
C PRO A 57 -6.47 22.12 0.98
N SER A 58 -6.17 23.21 0.27
CA SER A 58 -4.88 23.91 0.36
C SER A 58 -4.49 24.27 1.79
N VAL A 59 -5.46 24.73 2.59
CA VAL A 59 -5.26 25.05 4.02
C VAL A 59 -4.73 23.87 4.85
N VAL A 60 -5.06 22.63 4.50
CA VAL A 60 -4.54 21.43 5.18
C VAL A 60 -3.08 21.19 4.78
N LEU A 61 -2.76 21.41 3.51
CA LEU A 61 -1.39 21.34 3.00
C LEU A 61 -0.53 22.47 3.59
N ASP A 62 -1.06 23.68 3.72
CA ASP A 62 -0.40 24.82 4.35
C ASP A 62 -0.10 24.52 5.83
N LEU A 63 -1.05 23.91 6.57
CA LEU A 63 -0.85 23.49 7.94
C LEU A 63 0.25 22.42 8.07
N GLU A 64 0.37 21.53 7.10
CA GLU A 64 1.42 20.53 7.03
C GLU A 64 2.79 21.15 6.74
N GLU A 65 2.88 22.02 5.73
CA GLU A 65 4.10 22.72 5.35
C GLU A 65 4.64 23.55 6.52
N ARG A 66 3.74 24.16 7.30
CA ARG A 66 4.08 24.93 8.50
C ARG A 66 4.34 24.06 9.74
N GLY A 67 4.21 22.74 9.63
CA GLY A 67 4.55 21.77 10.67
C GLY A 67 3.53 21.64 11.81
N TYR A 68 2.28 22.06 11.60
CA TYR A 68 1.21 21.84 12.59
C TYR A 68 0.67 20.41 12.54
N LEU A 69 0.70 19.79 11.38
CA LEU A 69 0.32 18.41 11.16
C LEU A 69 1.26 17.70 10.19
N GLU A 70 1.13 16.38 10.12
CA GLU A 70 1.85 15.50 9.19
C GLU A 70 0.81 14.60 8.52
N ILE A 71 0.93 14.42 7.20
CA ILE A 71 -0.04 13.65 6.41
C ILE A 71 0.61 12.33 5.98
N GLU A 72 0.05 11.22 6.46
CA GLU A 72 0.51 9.88 6.14
C GLU A 72 -0.53 9.13 5.29
N ALA A 73 -0.05 8.40 4.29
CA ALA A 73 -0.86 7.50 3.48
C ALA A 73 -1.39 6.37 4.37
N PHE A 74 -2.71 6.15 4.39
CA PHE A 74 -3.35 5.23 5.31
C PHE A 74 -4.47 4.42 4.65
N PHE A 75 -4.84 3.27 5.22
CA PHE A 75 -5.96 2.47 4.76
C PHE A 75 -7.02 2.35 5.88
N GLU A 76 -8.11 3.08 5.75
CA GLU A 76 -9.27 2.96 6.64
C GLU A 76 -10.24 1.92 6.06
N ARG A 77 -10.48 0.82 6.78
CA ARG A 77 -11.44 -0.23 6.40
C ARG A 77 -11.23 -0.81 4.99
N GLY A 78 -9.98 -0.84 4.51
CA GLY A 78 -9.62 -1.39 3.20
C GLY A 78 -9.81 -0.45 2.01
N ALA A 79 -10.14 0.82 2.26
CA ALA A 79 -10.09 1.90 1.28
C ALA A 79 -8.87 2.80 1.54
N PRO A 80 -8.20 3.32 0.49
CA PRO A 80 -7.13 4.28 0.68
C PRO A 80 -7.69 5.59 1.23
N ASP A 81 -7.00 6.16 2.22
CA ASP A 81 -7.36 7.38 2.93
C ASP A 81 -6.07 8.12 3.35
N TRP A 82 -6.22 9.25 4.03
CA TRP A 82 -5.12 10.00 4.62
C TRP A 82 -5.25 10.01 6.15
N LEU A 83 -4.14 9.81 6.86
CA LEU A 83 -4.07 9.96 8.30
C LEU A 83 -3.36 11.26 8.64
N LEU A 84 -4.04 12.13 9.37
CA LEU A 84 -3.50 13.43 9.78
C LEU A 84 -3.01 13.31 11.21
N HIS A 85 -1.73 13.53 11.43
CA HIS A 85 -1.07 13.49 12.73
C HIS A 85 -0.84 14.89 13.26
N ARG A 86 -1.25 15.14 14.50
CA ARG A 86 -0.99 16.42 15.16
C ARG A 86 0.47 16.52 15.57
N ARG A 87 1.20 17.48 15.01
CA ARG A 87 2.60 17.75 15.34
C ARG A 87 2.76 18.87 16.35
N ARG A 88 1.94 19.91 16.23
CA ARG A 88 2.02 21.12 17.04
C ARG A 88 0.64 21.62 17.43
N LEU A 89 0.54 22.30 18.57
CA LEU A 89 -0.66 23.02 19.00
C LEU A 89 -0.85 24.30 18.17
N PRO A 90 -2.09 24.77 17.97
CA PRO A 90 -2.35 26.01 17.25
C PRO A 90 -1.78 27.17 18.06
N ASP A 91 -1.18 28.15 17.37
CA ASP A 91 -0.59 29.32 17.99
C ASP A 91 -1.11 30.61 17.31
N ARG A 92 -0.58 31.76 17.73
CA ARG A 92 -0.98 33.07 17.21
C ARG A 92 -0.62 33.30 15.73
N ASN A 93 0.17 32.43 15.12
CA ASN A 93 0.55 32.56 13.72
C ASN A 93 -0.50 31.95 12.79
N LEU A 94 -1.44 31.16 13.30
CA LEU A 94 -2.56 30.65 12.51
C LEU A 94 -3.62 31.75 12.37
N SER A 95 -4.10 31.93 11.15
CA SER A 95 -5.31 32.70 10.89
C SER A 95 -6.53 32.05 11.54
N GLU A 96 -7.63 32.79 11.66
CA GLU A 96 -8.90 32.24 12.14
C GLU A 96 -9.38 31.08 11.27
N HIS A 97 -9.19 31.18 9.94
CA HIS A 97 -9.54 30.14 8.99
C HIS A 97 -8.74 28.85 9.22
N GLU A 98 -7.41 28.96 9.33
CA GLU A 98 -6.53 27.82 9.62
C GLU A 98 -6.80 27.20 10.99
N THR A 99 -7.09 28.05 11.99
CA THR A 99 -7.47 27.59 13.33
C THR A 99 -8.77 26.81 13.29
N GLY A 100 -9.76 27.29 12.53
CA GLY A 100 -11.02 26.58 12.30
C GLY A 100 -10.80 25.20 11.66
N TRP A 101 -9.95 25.12 10.64
CA TRP A 101 -9.57 23.85 10.02
C TRP A 101 -8.83 22.92 10.97
N TYR A 102 -7.88 23.44 11.74
CA TYR A 102 -7.14 22.67 12.73
C TYR A 102 -8.07 22.00 13.75
N PHE A 103 -9.05 22.73 14.28
CA PHE A 103 -10.03 22.18 15.20
C PHE A 103 -11.08 21.30 14.51
N ALA A 104 -11.38 21.52 13.24
CA ALA A 104 -12.22 20.62 12.46
C ALA A 104 -11.56 19.24 12.26
N ILE A 105 -10.22 19.21 12.13
CA ILE A 105 -9.44 17.98 12.01
C ILE A 105 -9.33 17.28 13.37
N PHE A 106 -8.75 17.94 14.37
CA PHE A 106 -8.37 17.28 15.63
C PHE A 106 -9.44 17.36 16.73
N GLY A 107 -10.51 18.11 16.51
CA GLY A 107 -11.53 18.40 17.51
C GLY A 107 -11.02 19.26 18.66
N THR A 108 -11.92 19.68 19.55
CA THR A 108 -11.56 20.48 20.75
C THR A 108 -10.80 19.69 21.80
N ARG A 109 -10.90 18.35 21.77
CA ARG A 109 -10.11 17.44 22.61
C ARG A 109 -8.71 17.19 22.06
N LEU A 110 -8.41 17.73 20.87
CA LEU A 110 -7.11 17.65 20.22
C LEU A 110 -6.61 16.20 20.11
N ALA A 111 -7.32 15.39 19.31
CA ALA A 111 -6.89 14.05 18.98
C ALA A 111 -5.45 14.04 18.43
N ALA A 112 -4.71 12.96 18.70
CA ALA A 112 -3.33 12.82 18.22
C ALA A 112 -3.29 12.54 16.71
N SER A 113 -4.25 11.75 16.21
CA SER A 113 -4.35 11.38 14.81
C SER A 113 -5.82 11.26 14.40
N VAL A 114 -6.16 11.63 13.17
CA VAL A 114 -7.53 11.54 12.62
C VAL A 114 -7.47 11.15 11.15
N ALA A 115 -8.30 10.20 10.74
CA ALA A 115 -8.44 9.82 9.33
C ALA A 115 -9.22 10.90 8.57
N TRP A 116 -8.79 11.26 7.37
CA TRP A 116 -9.37 12.35 6.57
C TRP A 116 -10.86 12.12 6.30
N SER A 117 -11.27 10.88 6.04
CA SER A 117 -12.69 10.50 5.90
C SER A 117 -13.58 10.84 7.11
N GLN A 118 -12.99 11.05 8.30
CA GLN A 118 -13.70 11.41 9.52
C GLN A 118 -13.75 12.92 9.75
N VAL A 119 -12.91 13.69 9.06
CA VAL A 119 -12.84 15.14 9.18
C VAL A 119 -14.10 15.75 8.58
N ARG A 120 -14.72 16.67 9.33
CA ARG A 120 -15.84 17.48 8.83
C ARG A 120 -15.34 18.88 8.56
N PRO A 121 -15.20 19.29 7.28
CA PRO A 121 -14.76 20.63 6.94
C PRO A 121 -15.57 21.72 7.66
N PRO A 122 -14.91 22.76 8.18
CA PRO A 122 -15.63 23.90 8.73
C PRO A 122 -16.46 24.53 7.61
N HIS A 123 -17.69 24.92 7.92
CA HIS A 123 -18.52 25.64 6.94
C HIS A 123 -17.81 26.97 6.64
N SER A 124 -17.35 27.14 5.41
CA SER A 124 -16.78 28.41 4.96
C SER A 124 -17.82 29.50 5.19
N PRO A 125 -17.48 30.63 5.84
CA PRO A 125 -18.34 31.80 5.72
C PRO A 125 -18.36 32.16 4.23
N HIS A 126 -19.53 32.07 3.61
CA HIS A 126 -19.77 32.61 2.29
C HIS A 126 -19.31 34.07 2.29
N PRO A 127 -18.50 34.54 1.34
CA PRO A 127 -18.30 35.98 1.19
C PRO A 127 -19.65 36.56 0.77
N THR A 128 -20.39 37.13 1.72
CA THR A 128 -21.45 38.08 1.43
C THR A 128 -20.77 39.32 0.89
N GLY A 129 -20.75 39.45 -0.44
CA GLY A 129 -20.53 40.72 -1.11
C GLY A 129 -21.68 41.68 -0.92
#